data_AF-A0A317LWU1-F1
#
_entry.id   AF-A0A317LWU1-F1
#
_cell.length_a   1.000
_cell.length_b   1.000
_cell.length_c   1.000
_cell.angle_alpha   90.00
_cell.angle_beta   90.00
_cell.angle_gamma   90.00
#
_symmetry.space_group_name_H-M   'P 1'
#
loop_
_entity.id
_entity.type
_entity.pdbx_description
1 polymer ?
#
loop_
_entity_poly.entity_id
_entity_poly.type
_entity_poly.pdbx_seq_one_letter_code
_entity_poly.pdbx_strand_id
1 'polypeptide(L)'
;MSEEKTKVTLDYLKTLQTAHVDPLREKVSKMKTRASTHYPSGENATAPNVPFGNPDNHLPIAGELSKEVGAVLTQFTTLITDLEIRLVGMSAGIRNSANTYEELESDAELDATQVGQIITNGAPTGGGGGGGGGNGPTDTPNGTPESS
;
A
#
# COMPACT_ATOMS: atom_id res chain seq x y z
N MET A 1 28.13 -10.21 16.01
CA MET A 1 27.51 -11.33 15.25
C MET A 1 26.54 -10.69 14.29
N SER A 2 26.76 -10.81 12.98
CA SER A 2 25.83 -10.30 11.99
C SER A 2 24.63 -11.23 11.95
N GLU A 3 23.43 -10.71 12.22
CA GLU A 3 22.19 -11.45 11.99
C GLU A 3 22.20 -11.94 10.55
N GLU A 4 22.17 -13.25 10.37
CA GLU A 4 22.09 -13.91 9.08
C GLU A 4 20.72 -13.56 8.49
N LYS A 5 20.65 -12.44 7.76
CA LYS A 5 19.41 -11.95 7.18
C LYS A 5 18.95 -12.96 6.14
N THR A 6 17.77 -13.55 6.35
CA THR A 6 17.13 -14.45 5.39
C THR A 6 17.18 -13.82 4.01
N LYS A 7 17.78 -14.52 3.04
CA LYS A 7 17.81 -14.07 1.65
C LYS A 7 16.37 -14.00 1.15
N VAL A 8 15.90 -12.79 0.85
CA VAL A 8 14.58 -12.58 0.26
C VAL A 8 14.66 -13.02 -1.21
N THR A 9 13.79 -13.97 -1.59
CA THR A 9 13.63 -14.47 -2.96
C THR A 9 12.18 -14.29 -3.42
N LEU A 10 11.92 -14.40 -4.71
CA LEU A 10 10.57 -14.34 -5.27
C LEU A 10 9.66 -15.42 -4.65
N ASP A 11 10.14 -16.66 -4.56
CA ASP A 11 9.42 -17.77 -3.93
C ASP A 11 9.14 -17.53 -2.45
N TYR A 12 10.10 -16.93 -1.74
CA TYR A 12 9.90 -16.54 -0.34
C TYR A 12 8.79 -15.49 -0.22
N LEU A 13 8.76 -14.47 -1.08
CA LEU A 13 7.72 -13.43 -1.07
C LEU A 13 6.35 -14.01 -1.43
N LYS A 14 6.26 -14.86 -2.45
CA LYS A 14 5.02 -15.55 -2.85
C LYS A 14 4.49 -16.44 -1.72
N THR A 15 5.38 -17.18 -1.05
CA THR A 15 5.02 -18.01 0.11
C THR A 15 4.58 -17.16 1.30
N LEU A 16 5.32 -16.10 1.63
CA LEU A 16 4.99 -15.19 2.72
C LEU A 16 3.61 -14.56 2.52
N GLN A 17 3.29 -14.15 1.30
CA GLN A 17 1.97 -13.65 0.96
C GLN A 17 0.89 -14.72 1.13
N THR A 18 1.00 -15.83 0.40
CA THR A 18 -0.10 -16.78 0.22
C THR A 18 -0.31 -17.70 1.42
N ALA A 19 0.77 -18.11 2.11
CA ALA A 19 0.69 -19.04 3.23
C ALA A 19 0.52 -18.34 4.59
N HIS A 20 0.88 -17.05 4.69
CA HIS A 20 0.92 -16.36 5.98
C HIS A 20 0.07 -15.08 6.01
N VAL A 21 0.38 -14.09 5.17
CA VAL A 21 -0.24 -12.76 5.27
C VAL A 21 -1.70 -12.76 4.81
N ASP A 22 -2.01 -13.35 3.65
CA ASP A 22 -3.37 -13.37 3.11
C ASP A 22 -4.34 -14.19 4.00
N PRO A 23 -3.99 -15.40 4.49
CA PRO A 23 -4.84 -16.14 5.42
C PRO A 23 -5.08 -15.39 6.74
N LEU A 24 -4.07 -14.68 7.26
CA LEU A 24 -4.22 -13.89 8.47
C LEU A 24 -5.13 -12.68 8.22
N ARG A 25 -4.96 -11.97 7.09
CA ARG A 25 -5.84 -10.87 6.66
C ARG A 25 -7.29 -11.34 6.60
N GLU A 26 -7.56 -12.48 5.98
CA GLU A 26 -8.93 -13.02 5.90
C GLU A 26 -9.52 -13.36 7.27
N LYS A 27 -8.73 -13.96 8.17
CA LYS A 27 -9.18 -14.25 9.55
C LYS A 27 -9.52 -12.96 10.29
N VAL A 28 -8.67 -11.94 10.19
CA VAL A 28 -8.90 -10.64 10.83
C VAL A 28 -10.13 -9.95 10.25
N SER A 29 -10.33 -9.98 8.93
CA SER A 29 -11.50 -9.39 8.27
C SER A 29 -12.81 -10.08 8.69
N LYS A 30 -12.81 -11.41 8.79
CA LYS A 30 -13.93 -12.19 9.34
C LYS A 30 -14.22 -11.82 10.80
N MET A 31 -13.18 -11.70 11.64
CA MET A 31 -13.34 -11.27 13.04
C MET A 31 -13.90 -9.86 13.15
N LYS A 32 -13.41 -8.92 12.33
CA LYS A 32 -13.93 -7.56 12.27
C LYS A 32 -15.40 -7.52 11.89
N THR A 33 -15.80 -8.28 10.88
CA THR A 33 -17.19 -8.37 10.41
C THR A 33 -18.11 -8.95 11.49
N ARG A 34 -17.64 -9.97 12.22
CA ARG A 34 -18.37 -10.52 13.36
C ARG A 34 -18.46 -9.51 14.51
N ALA A 35 -17.38 -8.80 14.79
CA ALA A 35 -17.34 -7.79 15.84
C ALA A 35 -18.28 -6.62 15.52
N SER A 36 -18.29 -6.10 14.28
CA SER A 36 -19.14 -4.97 13.88
C SER A 36 -20.63 -5.25 13.96
N THR A 37 -21.03 -6.53 13.91
CA THR A 37 -22.44 -6.95 14.11
C THR A 37 -22.93 -6.66 15.53
N HIS A 38 -22.04 -6.71 16.53
CA HIS A 38 -22.38 -6.55 17.96
C HIS A 38 -21.80 -5.27 18.56
N TYR A 39 -20.70 -4.79 18.01
CA TYR A 39 -19.85 -3.72 18.50
C TYR A 39 -19.45 -2.84 17.30
N PRO A 40 -20.37 -2.00 16.79
CA PRO A 40 -20.05 -1.12 15.67
C PRO A 40 -18.95 -0.12 16.07
N SER A 41 -18.08 0.21 15.11
CA SER A 41 -16.94 1.12 15.30
C SER A 41 -16.81 2.07 14.11
N GLY A 42 -16.46 3.35 14.34
CA GLY A 42 -16.29 4.36 13.28
C GLY A 42 -16.87 5.73 13.66
N GLU A 43 -16.64 6.73 12.82
CA GLU A 43 -17.00 8.15 13.08
C GLU A 43 -18.52 8.39 13.26
N ASN A 44 -19.35 7.47 12.76
CA ASN A 44 -20.82 7.48 12.90
C ASN A 44 -21.36 6.21 13.60
N ALA A 45 -20.51 5.42 14.25
CA ALA A 45 -20.96 4.22 14.93
C ALA A 45 -21.69 4.58 16.22
N THR A 46 -22.86 3.98 16.43
CA THR A 46 -23.49 3.93 17.75
C THR A 46 -22.55 3.25 18.74
N ALA A 47 -22.60 3.65 20.02
CA ALA A 47 -21.79 3.01 21.06
C ALA A 47 -22.01 1.47 21.06
N PRO A 48 -20.98 0.66 21.42
CA PRO A 48 -21.13 -0.79 21.51
C PRO A 48 -22.37 -1.16 22.32
N ASN A 49 -23.18 -2.09 21.80
CA ASN A 49 -24.39 -2.53 22.48
C ASN A 49 -24.03 -3.45 23.65
N VAL A 50 -23.91 -2.88 24.85
CA VAL A 50 -23.74 -3.62 26.09
C VAL A 50 -25.12 -3.91 26.67
N PRO A 51 -25.59 -5.17 26.74
CA PRO A 51 -26.99 -5.51 27.04
C PRO A 51 -27.35 -5.41 28.53
N PHE A 52 -26.50 -4.77 29.35
CA PHE A 52 -26.68 -4.64 30.78
C PHE A 52 -26.20 -3.26 31.26
N GLY A 53 -26.53 -2.92 32.51
CA GLY A 53 -26.19 -1.63 33.11
C GLY A 53 -27.25 -0.60 32.79
N ASN A 54 -28.29 -0.58 33.63
CA ASN A 54 -29.27 0.50 33.67
C ASN A 54 -29.00 1.32 34.94
N PRO A 55 -28.13 2.35 34.87
CA PRO A 55 -27.81 3.17 36.03
C PRO A 55 -29.02 3.94 36.55
N ASP A 56 -29.98 4.25 35.67
CA ASP A 56 -31.10 5.13 35.98
C ASP A 56 -32.27 4.38 36.65
N ASN A 57 -32.47 3.08 36.35
CA ASN A 57 -33.62 2.32 36.86
C ASN A 57 -33.30 1.20 37.87
N HIS A 58 -32.04 0.79 38.03
CA HIS A 58 -31.72 -0.39 38.86
C HIS A 58 -30.50 -0.24 39.77
N LEU A 59 -29.29 -0.28 39.22
CA LEU A 59 -28.05 -0.36 40.00
C LEU A 59 -26.96 0.50 39.37
N PRO A 60 -26.53 1.58 40.04
CA PRO A 60 -25.47 2.45 39.54
C PRO A 60 -24.18 1.70 39.20
N ILE A 61 -23.76 0.74 40.04
CA ILE A 61 -22.55 -0.06 39.83
C ILE A 61 -22.63 -0.94 38.56
N ALA A 62 -23.83 -1.39 38.19
CA ALA A 62 -24.03 -2.13 36.94
C ALA A 62 -23.88 -1.20 35.72
N GLY A 63 -24.23 0.08 35.86
CA GLY A 63 -24.00 1.10 34.85
C GLY A 63 -22.52 1.51 34.73
N GLU A 64 -21.75 1.47 35.82
CA GLU A 64 -20.29 1.66 35.76
C GLU A 64 -19.61 0.49 35.03
N LEU A 65 -19.95 -0.74 35.39
CA LEU A 65 -19.44 -1.93 34.70
C LEU A 65 -19.79 -1.94 33.21
N SER A 66 -21.00 -1.54 32.82
CA SER A 66 -21.38 -1.51 31.41
C SER A 66 -20.59 -0.48 30.61
N LYS A 67 -20.25 0.66 31.21
CA LYS A 67 -19.35 1.67 30.60
C LYS A 67 -17.95 1.12 30.41
N GLU A 68 -17.38 0.45 31.41
CA GLU A 68 -16.05 -0.16 31.31
C GLU A 68 -16.01 -1.22 30.22
N VAL A 69 -17.01 -2.11 30.18
CA VAL A 69 -17.12 -3.14 29.14
C VAL A 69 -17.27 -2.50 27.76
N GLY A 70 -18.10 -1.47 27.62
CA GLY A 70 -18.23 -0.71 26.37
C GLY A 70 -16.90 -0.10 25.92
N ALA A 71 -16.14 0.50 26.83
CA ALA A 71 -14.83 1.08 26.53
C ALA A 71 -13.82 0.02 26.05
N VAL A 72 -13.76 -1.14 26.70
CA VAL A 72 -12.90 -2.25 26.29
C VAL A 72 -13.28 -2.77 24.89
N LEU A 73 -14.58 -2.91 24.61
CA LEU A 73 -15.07 -3.35 23.30
C LEU A 73 -14.75 -2.34 22.20
N THR A 74 -14.84 -1.04 22.49
CA THR A 74 -14.39 0.02 21.57
C THR A 74 -12.89 -0.12 21.28
N GLN A 75 -12.05 -0.28 22.29
CA GLN A 75 -10.60 -0.45 22.07
C GLN A 75 -10.28 -1.70 21.25
N PHE A 76 -10.98 -2.81 21.54
CA PHE A 76 -10.82 -4.06 20.80
C PHE A 76 -11.16 -3.90 19.30
N THR A 77 -12.25 -3.22 18.97
CA THR A 77 -12.64 -2.97 17.57
C THR A 77 -11.67 -2.04 16.84
N THR A 78 -11.10 -1.04 17.54
CA THR A 78 -10.01 -0.21 17.01
C THR A 78 -8.79 -1.05 16.68
N LEU A 79 -8.31 -1.89 17.62
CA LEU A 79 -7.12 -2.72 17.41
C LEU A 79 -7.28 -3.72 16.26
N ILE A 80 -8.46 -4.33 16.12
CA ILE A 80 -8.74 -5.22 14.99
C ILE A 80 -8.73 -4.45 13.66
N THR A 81 -9.29 -3.24 13.64
CA THR A 81 -9.31 -2.40 12.44
C THR A 81 -7.90 -1.99 12.04
N ASP A 82 -7.06 -1.57 12.98
CA ASP A 82 -5.66 -1.22 12.73
C ASP A 82 -4.86 -2.42 12.23
N LEU A 83 -5.09 -3.61 12.81
CA LEU A 83 -4.45 -4.84 12.36
C LEU A 83 -4.85 -5.19 10.92
N GLU A 84 -6.12 -5.05 10.56
CA GLU A 84 -6.59 -5.28 9.18
C GLU A 84 -5.89 -4.32 8.20
N ILE A 85 -5.82 -3.02 8.52
CA ILE A 85 -5.16 -2.01 7.69
C ILE A 85 -3.69 -2.38 7.48
N ARG A 86 -2.98 -2.78 8.54
CA ARG A 86 -1.58 -3.20 8.46
C ARG A 86 -1.39 -4.44 7.61
N LEU A 87 -2.27 -5.45 7.73
CA LEU A 87 -2.20 -6.68 6.93
C LEU A 87 -2.49 -6.43 5.45
N VAL A 88 -3.40 -5.52 5.13
CA VAL A 88 -3.63 -5.04 3.76
C VAL A 88 -2.36 -4.37 3.23
N GLY A 89 -1.75 -3.48 4.00
CA GLY A 89 -0.49 -2.82 3.64
C GLY A 89 0.66 -3.80 3.44
N MET A 90 0.82 -4.80 4.31
CA MET A 90 1.82 -5.86 4.16
C MET A 90 1.60 -6.69 2.90
N SER A 91 0.36 -7.12 2.63
CA SER A 91 0.03 -7.90 1.43
C SER A 91 0.33 -7.11 0.14
N ALA A 92 0.02 -5.81 0.13
CA ALA A 92 0.36 -4.92 -0.99
C ALA A 92 1.88 -4.73 -1.14
N GLY A 93 2.60 -4.50 -0.04
CA GLY A 93 4.06 -4.35 -0.04
C GLY A 93 4.79 -5.60 -0.54
N ILE A 94 4.31 -6.79 -0.16
CA ILE A 94 4.86 -8.06 -0.64
C ILE A 94 4.62 -8.24 -2.15
N ARG A 95 3.42 -7.90 -2.67
CA ARG A 95 3.16 -7.94 -4.12
C ARG A 95 4.05 -7.01 -4.88
N ASN A 96 4.18 -5.76 -4.44
CA ASN A 96 5.05 -4.79 -5.09
C ASN A 96 6.50 -5.28 -5.11
N SER A 97 6.97 -5.86 -3.99
CA SER A 97 8.30 -6.45 -3.93
C SER A 97 8.47 -7.62 -4.90
N ALA A 98 7.48 -8.51 -4.98
CA ALA A 98 7.50 -9.65 -5.90
C ALA A 98 7.53 -9.19 -7.37
N ASN A 99 6.72 -8.19 -7.73
CA ASN A 99 6.72 -7.61 -9.08
C ASN A 99 8.08 -6.99 -9.42
N THR A 100 8.71 -6.24 -8.51
CA THR A 100 10.05 -5.70 -8.72
C THR A 100 11.10 -6.81 -8.91
N TYR A 101 10.98 -7.94 -8.20
CA TYR A 101 11.84 -9.10 -8.44
C TYR A 101 11.63 -9.68 -9.84
N GLU A 102 10.39 -9.82 -10.29
CA GLU A 102 10.06 -10.33 -11.63
C GLU A 102 10.55 -9.37 -12.75
N GLU A 103 10.43 -8.06 -12.55
CA GLU A 103 10.99 -7.05 -13.46
C GLU A 103 12.52 -7.12 -13.54
N LEU A 104 13.21 -7.24 -12.40
CA LEU A 104 14.67 -7.37 -12.36
C LEU A 104 15.17 -8.70 -12.96
N GLU A 105 14.43 -9.79 -12.78
CA GLU A 105 14.74 -11.08 -13.41
C GLU A 105 14.51 -11.03 -14.93
N SER A 106 13.42 -10.39 -15.38
CA SER A 106 13.15 -10.16 -16.80
C SER A 106 14.16 -9.20 -17.45
N ASP A 107 14.65 -8.18 -16.73
CA ASP A 107 15.68 -7.25 -17.22
C ASP A 107 17.08 -7.91 -17.19
N ALA A 108 17.32 -8.88 -16.30
CA ALA A 108 18.52 -9.72 -16.30
C ALA A 108 18.52 -10.76 -17.45
N GLU A 109 17.36 -11.07 -18.03
CA GLU A 109 17.19 -11.88 -19.24
C GLU A 109 17.32 -11.08 -20.55
N LEU A 110 17.74 -9.81 -20.51
CA LEU A 110 18.26 -9.14 -21.70
C LEU A 110 19.52 -9.87 -22.17
N ASP A 111 19.33 -10.70 -23.19
CA ASP A 111 20.33 -11.50 -23.88
C ASP A 111 21.60 -10.67 -24.13
N ALA A 112 22.79 -11.26 -23.93
CA ALA A 112 24.06 -10.60 -24.22
C ALA A 112 24.12 -10.08 -25.67
N THR A 113 23.30 -10.65 -26.56
CA THR A 113 23.06 -10.21 -27.93
C THR A 113 22.21 -8.93 -28.04
N GLN A 114 21.25 -8.69 -27.15
CA GLN A 114 20.45 -7.45 -27.06
C GLN A 114 21.25 -6.30 -26.42
N VAL A 115 22.15 -6.59 -25.48
CA VAL A 115 23.12 -5.62 -24.95
C VAL A 115 24.05 -5.11 -26.07
N GLY A 116 24.42 -5.98 -27.02
CA GLY A 116 25.18 -5.61 -28.22
C GLY A 116 24.43 -4.64 -29.14
N GLN A 117 23.12 -4.77 -29.30
CA GLN A 117 22.31 -3.85 -30.10
C GLN A 117 22.12 -2.48 -29.43
N ILE A 118 21.99 -2.44 -28.10
CA ILE A 118 21.88 -1.17 -27.34
C ILE A 118 23.21 -0.40 -27.34
N ILE A 119 24.35 -1.09 -27.24
CA ILE A 119 25.69 -0.45 -27.30
C ILE A 119 26.04 -0.01 -28.74
N THR A 120 25.62 -0.76 -29.77
CA THR A 120 25.92 -0.42 -31.17
C THR A 120 25.02 0.69 -31.72
N ASN A 121 23.74 0.77 -31.30
CA ASN A 121 22.84 1.85 -31.72
C ASN A 121 22.95 3.12 -30.85
N GLY A 122 23.65 3.05 -29.71
CA GLY A 122 23.89 4.18 -28.80
C GLY A 122 25.17 4.98 -29.08
N ALA A 123 25.96 4.62 -30.09
CA ALA A 123 27.16 5.38 -30.46
C ALA A 123 26.84 6.39 -31.59
N PRO A 124 26.67 7.69 -31.33
CA PRO A 124 26.85 8.69 -32.37
C PRO A 124 28.33 8.68 -32.75
N THR A 125 28.64 8.15 -33.93
CA THR A 125 29.93 8.34 -34.59
C THR A 125 30.19 9.84 -34.73
N GLY A 126 31.09 10.37 -33.91
CA GLY A 126 31.57 11.74 -33.99
C GLY A 126 32.50 11.95 -35.19
N GLY A 127 32.38 13.12 -35.80
CA GLY A 127 33.27 13.66 -36.84
C GLY A 127 32.43 14.40 -37.89
N GLY A 128 32.43 15.72 -38.03
CA GLY A 128 33.42 16.72 -37.68
C GLY A 128 33.67 17.57 -38.93
N GLY A 129 33.30 18.85 -38.88
CA GLY A 129 33.86 19.88 -39.77
C GLY A 129 32.93 20.50 -40.82
N GLY A 130 32.80 21.84 -40.75
CA GLY A 130 32.98 22.67 -41.93
C GLY A 130 31.79 23.46 -42.46
N GLY A 131 31.62 24.68 -41.94
CA GLY A 131 31.56 25.88 -42.79
C GLY A 131 30.21 26.32 -43.40
N GLY A 132 30.04 27.64 -43.45
CA GLY A 132 29.21 28.32 -44.45
C GLY A 132 27.94 28.94 -43.91
N GLY A 133 27.94 30.28 -43.77
CA GLY A 133 26.82 31.05 -43.25
C GLY A 133 25.69 31.33 -44.24
N GLY A 134 24.75 32.17 -43.79
CA GLY A 134 23.86 32.93 -44.69
C GLY A 134 22.38 32.89 -44.33
N ASN A 135 21.93 33.98 -43.69
CA ASN A 135 20.66 34.68 -43.86
C ASN A 135 19.32 34.04 -43.44
N GLY A 136 18.72 34.61 -42.38
CA GLY A 136 17.46 35.36 -42.55
C GLY A 136 16.21 34.81 -41.82
N PRO A 137 15.31 35.69 -41.34
CA PRO A 137 14.35 35.41 -40.26
C PRO A 137 12.89 35.31 -40.74
N THR A 138 11.99 34.73 -39.93
CA THR A 138 10.61 35.24 -39.80
C THR A 138 9.98 34.85 -38.47
N ASP A 139 9.70 35.88 -37.69
CA ASP A 139 8.70 35.95 -36.63
C ASP A 139 7.35 35.38 -37.07
N THR A 140 6.63 34.73 -36.16
CA THR A 140 5.19 34.97 -36.02
C THR A 140 4.75 34.77 -34.56
N PRO A 141 4.22 35.81 -33.90
CA PRO A 141 3.72 35.77 -32.54
C PRO A 141 2.23 35.37 -32.54
N ASN A 142 1.72 34.80 -31.45
CA ASN A 142 0.29 34.94 -31.18
C ASN A 142 0.01 35.06 -29.68
N GLY A 143 -0.53 36.22 -29.32
CA GLY A 143 -0.84 36.63 -27.97
C GLY A 143 -2.21 36.16 -27.50
N THR A 144 -2.31 36.05 -26.18
CA THR A 144 -3.54 35.97 -25.40
C THR A 144 -4.30 37.30 -25.47
N PRO A 145 -5.64 37.28 -25.54
CA PRO A 145 -6.45 38.38 -25.03
C PRO A 145 -7.32 37.92 -23.85
N GLU A 146 -7.41 38.81 -22.86
CA GLU A 146 -8.28 38.73 -21.70
C GLU A 146 -9.73 39.13 -22.00
N SER A 147 -10.62 38.67 -21.10
CA SER A 147 -11.84 39.32 -20.59
C SER A 147 -13.09 39.45 -21.47
N SER A 148 -14.18 38.89 -20.94
CA SER A 148 -15.50 39.52 -20.83
C SER A 148 -16.21 39.00 -19.59
#